data_AF-S0G1F6-F1
#
_entry.id   AF-S0G1F6-F1
#
_cell.length_a   1.000
_cell.length_b   1.000
_cell.length_c   1.000
_cell.angle_alpha   90.00
_cell.angle_beta   90.00
_cell.angle_gamma   90.00
#
_symmetry.space_group_name_H-M   'P 1'
#
loop_
_entity.id
_entity.type
_entity.pdbx_description
1 polymer ?
#
loop_
_entity_poly.entity_id
_entity_poly.type
_entity_poly.pdbx_seq_one_letter_code
_entity_poly.pdbx_strand_id
1 'polypeptide(L)'
;MLKPIKDTKTLKSYSQPPKAPFDEDQGLSGTISTFPSSPLDIPTATFERNLKRRQENHQALIQWIKKTLEPDIHYGHIHGNQQCPYAKAGMPQLCSDFSHFSMMTLYKPGAEMILSALGLFVYYPNLFQYKLACLHRQEITTIVLKCELKAQNGKIIGEGIGARQHTPGQLESQFKP
;
A
#
# COMPACT_ATOMS: atom_id res chain seq x y z
N MET A 1 -1.56 15.71 27.82
CA MET A 1 -0.28 15.02 27.53
C MET A 1 -0.58 13.69 26.86
N LEU A 2 -0.15 13.50 25.61
CA LEU A 2 -0.29 12.22 24.90
C LEU A 2 0.73 11.23 25.45
N LYS A 3 0.31 9.99 25.73
CA LYS A 3 1.17 8.97 26.34
C LYS A 3 2.34 8.60 25.42
N PRO A 4 3.56 8.41 25.95
CA PRO A 4 4.70 7.90 25.19
C PRO A 4 4.39 6.55 24.51
N ILE A 5 4.90 6.35 23.30
CA ILE A 5 4.73 5.11 22.51
C ILE A 5 5.20 3.86 23.28
N LYS A 6 6.17 4.01 24.19
CA LYS A 6 6.69 2.93 25.06
C LYS A 6 5.63 2.40 26.04
N ASP A 7 4.62 3.21 26.35
CA ASP A 7 3.54 2.88 27.29
C ASP A 7 2.26 2.40 26.58
N THR A 8 2.30 2.26 25.25
CA THR A 8 1.16 1.75 24.48
C THR A 8 1.28 0.23 24.44
N LYS A 9 0.48 -0.49 25.23
CA LYS A 9 0.37 -1.96 25.15
C LYS A 9 0.00 -2.34 23.72
N THR A 10 0.95 -2.90 22.97
CA THR A 10 0.69 -3.55 21.69
C THR A 10 -0.16 -4.79 21.96
N LEU A 11 -1.49 -4.65 21.93
CA LEU A 11 -2.41 -5.80 21.94
C LEU A 11 -2.31 -6.52 20.59
N LYS A 12 -1.23 -7.27 20.40
CA LYS A 12 -1.24 -8.43 19.49
C LYS A 12 -1.44 -9.67 20.35
N SER A 13 -2.60 -9.76 20.99
CA SER A 13 -3.11 -11.04 21.47
C SER A 13 -3.70 -11.75 20.26
N TYR A 14 -2.93 -12.66 19.66
CA TYR A 14 -3.56 -13.72 18.87
C TYR A 14 -4.35 -14.55 19.88
N SER A 15 -5.67 -14.39 19.89
CA SER A 15 -6.55 -15.33 20.58
C SER A 15 -6.29 -16.69 19.96
N GLN A 16 -5.70 -17.61 20.72
CA GLN A 16 -5.69 -19.02 20.32
C GLN A 16 -7.17 -19.44 20.14
N PRO A 17 -7.53 -20.07 19.01
CA PRO A 17 -8.88 -20.56 18.86
C PRO A 17 -9.17 -21.56 20.00
N PRO A 18 -10.39 -21.57 20.56
CA PRO A 18 -10.76 -22.50 21.61
C PRO A 18 -10.49 -23.92 21.12
N LYS A 19 -9.79 -24.73 21.93
CA LYS A 19 -9.68 -26.17 21.67
C LYS A 19 -11.10 -26.75 21.73
N ALA A 20 -11.58 -27.25 20.59
CA ALA A 20 -12.85 -27.96 20.54
C ALA A 20 -12.74 -29.23 21.40
N PRO A 21 -13.74 -29.56 22.23
CA PRO A 21 -13.85 -30.90 22.78
C PRO A 21 -14.11 -31.88 21.64
N PHE A 22 -13.41 -33.02 21.66
CA PHE A 22 -13.87 -34.20 20.96
C PHE A 22 -15.17 -34.66 21.63
N ASP A 23 -16.25 -34.84 20.87
CA ASP A 23 -17.00 -36.10 20.85
C ASP A 23 -18.14 -36.11 19.81
N GLU A 24 -18.59 -37.34 19.59
CA GLU A 24 -19.27 -38.03 18.50
C GLU A 24 -20.64 -37.51 18.02
N ASP A 25 -20.93 -37.86 16.76
CA ASP A 25 -22.22 -38.07 16.09
C ASP A 25 -23.53 -37.58 16.77
N GLN A 26 -24.26 -36.68 16.08
CA GLN A 26 -25.65 -36.89 15.62
C GLN A 26 -26.29 -35.59 15.06
N GLY A 27 -26.79 -35.67 13.82
CA GLY A 27 -28.12 -35.19 13.43
C GLY A 27 -28.45 -33.69 13.26
N LEU A 28 -28.60 -33.31 11.99
CA LEU A 28 -29.60 -32.36 11.42
C LEU A 28 -29.44 -30.82 11.57
N SER A 29 -29.46 -30.20 10.39
CA SER A 29 -30.11 -28.92 10.05
C SER A 29 -29.50 -27.63 10.60
N GLY A 30 -28.40 -27.23 9.97
CA GLY A 30 -28.01 -25.84 9.83
C GLY A 30 -27.14 -25.74 8.58
N THR A 31 -27.58 -25.01 7.56
CA THR A 31 -26.79 -24.70 6.38
C THR A 31 -25.61 -23.81 6.80
N ILE A 32 -24.58 -24.45 7.35
CA ILE A 32 -23.24 -23.89 7.43
C ILE A 32 -22.82 -23.73 5.98
N SER A 33 -22.76 -22.49 5.51
CA SER A 33 -22.13 -22.16 4.24
C SER A 33 -20.65 -22.56 4.38
N THR A 34 -20.36 -23.81 4.05
CA THR A 34 -19.02 -24.35 3.89
C THR A 34 -18.44 -23.69 2.64
N PHE A 35 -18.00 -22.44 2.79
CA PHE A 35 -17.01 -21.92 1.88
C PHE A 35 -15.81 -22.86 1.98
N PRO A 36 -15.41 -23.50 0.88
CA PRO A 36 -14.28 -24.42 0.89
C PRO A 36 -13.07 -23.64 1.43
N SER A 37 -12.52 -24.13 2.54
CA SER A 37 -11.38 -23.52 3.23
C SER A 37 -10.13 -23.53 2.36
N SER A 38 -10.02 -24.51 1.46
CA SER A 38 -8.95 -24.62 0.49
C SER A 38 -9.48 -24.60 -0.94
N PRO A 39 -8.77 -23.94 -1.88
CA PRO A 39 -9.07 -24.06 -3.31
C PRO A 39 -8.91 -25.48 -3.87
N LEU A 40 -8.37 -26.43 -3.10
CA LEU A 40 -8.27 -27.85 -3.49
C LEU A 40 -9.48 -28.69 -3.06
N ASP A 41 -10.38 -28.13 -2.23
CA ASP A 41 -11.57 -28.84 -1.73
C ASP A 41 -12.74 -28.75 -2.74
N ILE A 42 -12.59 -28.00 -3.84
CA ILE A 42 -13.63 -27.81 -4.86
C ILE A 42 -13.48 -28.82 -6.01
N PRO A 43 -14.59 -29.18 -6.68
CA PRO A 43 -14.54 -30.05 -7.86
C PRO A 43 -13.59 -29.51 -8.94
N THR A 44 -12.84 -30.40 -9.59
CA THR A 44 -11.80 -30.05 -10.60
C THR A 44 -12.32 -29.12 -11.69
N ALA A 45 -13.51 -29.39 -12.23
CA ALA A 45 -14.12 -28.54 -13.25
C ALA A 45 -14.36 -27.09 -12.78
N THR A 46 -14.71 -26.90 -11.51
CA THR A 46 -14.88 -25.57 -10.91
C THR A 46 -13.53 -24.90 -10.63
N PHE A 47 -12.54 -25.68 -10.20
CA PHE A 47 -11.18 -25.19 -10.00
C PHE A 47 -10.56 -24.66 -11.30
N GLU A 48 -10.62 -25.45 -12.38
CA GLU A 48 -10.12 -25.05 -13.71
C GLU A 48 -10.81 -23.80 -14.23
N ARG A 49 -12.15 -23.73 -14.11
CA ARG A 49 -12.92 -22.53 -14.48
C ARG A 49 -12.46 -21.30 -13.69
N ASN A 50 -12.23 -21.45 -12.39
CA ASN A 50 -11.76 -20.37 -11.53
C ASN A 50 -10.34 -19.92 -11.90
N LEU A 51 -9.44 -20.84 -12.24
CA LEU A 51 -8.10 -20.49 -12.73
C LEU A 51 -8.17 -19.72 -14.05
N LYS A 52 -8.92 -20.24 -15.03
CA LYS A 52 -9.11 -19.57 -16.32
C LYS A 52 -9.65 -18.16 -16.15
N ARG A 53 -10.70 -17.99 -15.34
CA ARG A 53 -11.28 -16.67 -15.03
C ARG A 53 -10.26 -15.72 -14.39
N ARG A 54 -9.42 -16.18 -13.45
CA ARG A 54 -8.37 -15.34 -12.83
C ARG A 54 -7.34 -14.90 -13.87
N GLN A 55 -6.95 -15.81 -14.76
CA GLN A 55 -6.00 -15.51 -15.84
C GLN A 55 -6.57 -14.46 -16.81
N GLU A 56 -7.81 -14.63 -17.25
CA GLU A 56 -8.52 -13.68 -18.13
C GLU A 56 -8.67 -12.31 -17.47
N ASN A 57 -9.08 -12.26 -16.20
CA ASN A 57 -9.19 -11.02 -15.44
C ASN A 57 -7.83 -10.32 -15.29
N HIS A 58 -6.76 -11.06 -15.02
CA HIS A 58 -5.41 -10.50 -14.93
C HIS A 58 -4.96 -9.92 -16.27
N GLN A 59 -5.18 -10.63 -17.37
CA GLN A 59 -4.85 -10.15 -18.71
C GLN A 59 -5.62 -8.87 -19.07
N ALA A 60 -6.92 -8.83 -18.80
CA ALA A 60 -7.76 -7.66 -19.03
C ALA A 60 -7.27 -6.46 -18.20
N LEU A 61 -6.92 -6.66 -16.94
CA LEU A 61 -6.36 -5.62 -16.07
C LEU A 61 -5.04 -5.07 -16.64
N ILE A 62 -4.11 -5.92 -17.05
CA ILE A 62 -2.82 -5.49 -17.61
C ILE A 62 -3.02 -4.73 -18.92
N GLN A 63 -3.94 -5.16 -19.78
CA GLN A 63 -4.27 -4.46 -21.02
C GLN A 63 -4.88 -3.09 -20.73
N TRP A 64 -5.78 -2.99 -19.75
CA TRP A 64 -6.35 -1.73 -19.31
C TRP A 64 -5.26 -0.78 -18.77
N ILE A 65 -4.38 -1.27 -17.88
CA ILE A 65 -3.22 -0.53 -17.33
C ILE A 65 -2.39 0.08 -18.47
N LYS A 66 -2.00 -0.73 -19.47
CA LYS A 66 -1.20 -0.26 -20.61
C LYS A 66 -1.91 0.78 -21.49
N LYS A 67 -3.24 0.72 -21.57
CA LYS A 67 -4.05 1.65 -22.38
C LYS A 67 -4.30 2.97 -21.66
N THR A 68 -4.37 2.94 -20.32
CA THR A 68 -4.81 4.09 -19.52
C THR A 68 -3.66 4.89 -18.94
N LEU A 69 -2.54 4.25 -18.59
CA LEU A 69 -1.40 4.95 -18.02
C LEU A 69 -0.57 5.64 -19.11
N GLU A 70 -0.39 6.94 -18.95
CA GLU A 70 0.43 7.79 -19.82
C GLU A 70 1.84 7.99 -19.23
N PRO A 71 2.90 7.93 -20.07
CA PRO A 71 4.27 8.20 -19.65
C PRO A 71 4.43 9.65 -19.16
N ASP A 72 5.36 9.86 -18.23
CA ASP A 72 5.70 11.14 -17.59
C ASP A 72 4.58 11.81 -16.76
N ILE A 73 3.35 11.29 -16.83
CA ILE A 73 2.24 11.69 -15.97
C ILE A 73 2.02 10.63 -14.89
N HIS A 74 1.90 9.37 -15.31
CA HIS A 74 1.53 8.29 -14.40
C HIS A 74 2.70 7.41 -14.00
N TYR A 75 3.73 7.32 -14.83
CA TYR A 75 4.95 6.55 -14.57
C TYR A 75 6.13 7.15 -15.34
N GLY A 76 7.34 6.91 -14.86
CA GLY A 76 8.54 7.42 -15.50
C GLY A 76 9.81 7.12 -14.71
N HIS A 77 10.88 7.83 -15.08
CA HIS A 77 12.19 7.72 -14.45
C HIS A 77 12.45 8.91 -13.53
N ILE A 78 12.95 8.65 -12.33
CA ILE A 78 13.30 9.69 -11.36
C ILE A 78 14.82 9.87 -11.37
N HIS A 79 15.29 11.11 -11.58
CA HIS A 79 16.71 11.41 -11.49
C HIS A 79 17.18 11.36 -10.03
N GLY A 80 18.00 10.37 -9.68
CA GLY A 80 18.46 10.12 -8.32
C GLY A 80 19.78 10.79 -7.94
N ASN A 81 20.61 11.17 -8.92
CA ASN A 81 21.94 11.75 -8.63
C ASN A 81 21.87 13.25 -8.34
N GLN A 82 21.98 13.66 -7.07
CA GLN A 82 21.97 15.07 -6.68
C GLN A 82 23.26 15.83 -7.04
N GLN A 83 24.36 15.11 -7.30
CA GLN A 83 25.65 15.71 -7.65
C GLN A 83 25.73 16.09 -9.13
N CYS A 84 24.81 15.61 -9.97
CA CYS A 84 24.74 15.90 -11.40
C CYS A 84 24.61 17.41 -11.68
N PRO A 85 25.38 17.98 -12.63
CA PRO A 85 25.30 19.41 -12.97
C PRO A 85 23.89 19.88 -13.32
N TYR A 86 23.15 19.07 -14.08
CA TYR A 86 21.77 19.36 -14.48
C TYR A 86 20.81 19.37 -13.29
N ALA A 87 20.93 18.39 -12.37
CA ALA A 87 20.12 18.34 -11.16
C ALA A 87 20.39 19.54 -10.24
N LYS A 88 21.66 19.94 -10.08
CA LYS A 88 22.03 21.14 -9.31
C LYS A 88 21.50 22.43 -9.93
N ALA A 89 21.42 22.49 -11.26
CA ALA A 89 20.83 23.61 -11.99
C ALA A 89 19.28 23.59 -12.01
N GLY A 90 18.63 22.62 -11.34
CA GLY A 90 17.18 22.48 -11.33
C GLY A 90 16.58 21.97 -12.64
N MET A 91 17.39 21.43 -13.53
CA MET A 91 16.99 20.96 -14.87
C MET A 91 17.35 19.47 -15.09
N PRO A 92 17.00 18.54 -14.17
CA PRO A 92 17.38 17.13 -14.27
C PRO A 92 16.89 16.45 -15.56
N GLN A 93 15.81 16.94 -16.16
CA GLN A 93 15.24 16.45 -17.42
C GLN A 93 16.17 16.62 -18.63
N LEU A 94 17.19 17.48 -18.54
CA LEU A 94 18.18 17.68 -19.60
C LEU A 94 19.39 16.73 -19.48
N CYS A 95 19.46 15.94 -18.40
CA CYS A 95 20.55 14.98 -18.23
C CYS A 95 20.37 13.80 -19.20
N SER A 96 21.40 13.53 -20.00
CA SER A 96 21.44 12.40 -20.94
C SER A 96 22.02 11.11 -20.36
N ASP A 97 22.56 11.16 -19.14
CA ASP A 97 23.17 10.00 -18.48
C ASP A 97 22.09 9.16 -17.78
N PHE A 98 21.71 8.05 -18.41
CA PHE A 98 20.71 7.11 -17.89
C PHE A 98 21.10 6.46 -16.55
N SER A 99 22.40 6.41 -16.20
CA SER A 99 22.84 5.86 -14.91
C SER A 99 22.39 6.70 -13.72
N HIS A 100 22.06 7.98 -13.95
CA HIS A 100 21.54 8.87 -12.93
C HIS A 100 20.05 8.67 -12.64
N PHE A 101 19.35 7.93 -13.49
CA PHE A 101 17.91 7.73 -13.38
C PHE A 101 17.58 6.40 -12.71
N SER A 102 16.45 6.37 -12.01
CA SER A 102 15.89 5.13 -11.49
C SER A 102 15.45 4.20 -12.63
N MET A 103 15.16 2.95 -12.31
CA MET A 103 14.30 2.13 -13.18
C MET A 103 12.94 2.82 -13.38
N MET A 104 12.16 2.33 -14.34
CA MET A 104 10.79 2.81 -14.53
C MET A 104 9.99 2.63 -13.23
N THR A 105 9.42 3.72 -12.73
CA THR A 105 8.66 3.73 -11.48
C THR A 105 7.27 4.30 -11.70
N LEU A 106 6.33 3.80 -10.91
CA LEU A 106 4.96 4.29 -10.89
C LEU A 106 4.90 5.57 -10.06
N TYR A 107 4.35 6.63 -10.63
CA TYR A 107 4.09 7.86 -9.91
C TYR A 107 2.78 7.77 -9.14
N LYS A 108 2.58 8.71 -8.21
CA LYS A 108 1.37 8.77 -7.39
C LYS A 108 0.07 8.74 -8.23
N PRO A 109 -0.09 9.56 -9.29
CA PRO A 109 -1.30 9.52 -10.12
C PRO A 109 -1.57 8.14 -10.72
N GLY A 110 -0.52 7.46 -11.21
CA GLY A 110 -0.64 6.12 -11.76
C GLY A 110 -1.03 5.07 -10.71
N ALA A 111 -0.44 5.16 -9.51
CA ALA A 111 -0.77 4.28 -8.40
C ALA A 111 -2.23 4.44 -7.96
N GLU A 112 -2.71 5.68 -7.80
CA GLU A 112 -4.09 5.97 -7.41
C GLU A 112 -5.10 5.48 -8.45
N MET A 113 -4.76 5.62 -9.74
CA MET A 113 -5.61 5.14 -10.83
C MET A 113 -5.75 3.61 -10.83
N ILE A 114 -4.65 2.88 -10.63
CA ILE A 114 -4.68 1.41 -10.51
C ILE A 114 -5.47 0.98 -9.27
N LEU A 115 -5.25 1.63 -8.12
CA LEU A 115 -5.98 1.32 -6.89
C LEU A 115 -7.49 1.54 -7.06
N SER A 116 -7.89 2.63 -7.71
CA SER A 116 -9.28 2.92 -8.02
C SER A 116 -9.93 1.82 -8.87
N ALA A 117 -9.25 1.37 -9.93
CA ALA A 117 -9.74 0.28 -10.78
C ALA A 117 -9.89 -1.06 -10.03
N LEU A 118 -9.05 -1.29 -9.01
CA LEU A 118 -9.13 -2.47 -8.14
C LEU A 118 -10.14 -2.31 -6.99
N GLY A 119 -10.80 -1.15 -6.86
CA GLY A 119 -11.68 -0.86 -5.73
C GLY A 119 -10.95 -0.82 -4.38
N LEU A 120 -9.66 -0.47 -4.40
CA LEU A 120 -8.80 -0.34 -3.22
C LEU A 120 -8.62 1.12 -2.86
N PHE A 121 -8.45 1.41 -1.57
CA PHE A 121 -8.19 2.75 -1.07
C PHE A 121 -7.06 2.77 -0.05
N VAL A 122 -6.37 3.91 -0.02
CA VAL A 122 -5.23 4.14 0.87
C VAL A 122 -5.71 4.76 2.18
N TYR A 123 -5.19 4.26 3.30
CA TYR A 123 -5.49 4.78 4.64
C TYR A 123 -4.19 4.99 5.42
N TYR A 124 -4.07 6.15 6.08
CA TYR A 124 -2.90 6.52 6.87
C TYR A 124 -3.29 6.64 8.36
N PRO A 125 -3.22 5.55 9.15
CA PRO A 125 -3.74 5.50 10.51
C PRO A 125 -3.10 6.53 11.45
N ASN A 126 -1.82 6.84 11.25
CA ASN A 126 -1.07 7.74 12.13
C ASN A 126 -0.94 9.18 11.61
N LEU A 127 -1.59 9.52 10.49
CA LEU A 127 -1.51 10.87 9.91
C LEU A 127 -2.08 11.94 10.86
N PHE A 128 -3.11 11.60 11.64
CA PHE A 128 -3.71 12.51 12.60
C PHE A 128 -2.75 12.93 13.72
N GLN A 129 -1.85 12.04 14.13
CA GLN A 129 -0.86 12.34 15.18
C GLN A 129 0.10 13.45 14.73
N TYR A 130 0.52 13.42 13.46
CA TYR A 130 1.35 14.49 12.88
C TYR A 130 0.61 15.82 12.81
N LYS A 131 -0.67 15.81 12.41
CA LYS A 131 -1.49 17.03 12.40
C LYS A 131 -1.58 17.67 13.79
N LEU A 132 -1.78 16.85 14.83
CA LEU A 132 -1.79 17.34 16.21
C LEU A 132 -0.43 17.86 16.67
N ALA A 133 0.65 17.15 16.38
CA ALA A 133 2.01 17.59 16.73
C ALA A 133 2.33 18.97 16.12
N CYS A 134 1.96 19.18 14.84
CA CYS A 134 2.09 20.48 14.18
C CYS A 134 1.23 21.57 14.85
N LEU A 135 -0.04 21.28 15.16
CA LEU A 135 -0.95 22.22 15.83
C LEU A 135 -0.39 22.67 17.19
N HIS A 136 0.24 21.76 17.93
CA HIS A 136 0.86 22.01 19.22
C HIS A 136 2.29 22.55 19.14
N ARG A 137 2.79 22.88 17.94
CA ARG A 137 4.16 23.38 17.71
C ARG A 137 5.24 22.48 18.32
N GLN A 138 4.99 21.16 18.32
CA GLN A 138 6.00 20.19 18.73
C GLN A 138 7.08 20.10 17.65
N GLU A 139 8.33 19.97 18.08
CA GLU A 139 9.44 19.75 17.16
C GLU A 139 9.37 18.32 16.61
N ILE A 140 9.27 18.19 15.28
CA ILE A 140 9.19 16.91 14.58
C ILE A 140 10.52 16.66 13.87
N THR A 141 11.37 15.83 14.46
CA THR A 141 12.68 15.45 13.88
C THR A 141 12.58 14.29 12.90
N THR A 142 11.60 13.41 13.08
CA THR A 142 11.39 12.23 12.23
C THR A 142 9.91 12.02 11.97
N ILE A 143 9.57 11.78 10.71
CA ILE A 143 8.21 11.46 10.26
C ILE A 143 8.19 10.00 9.84
N VAL A 144 7.39 9.18 10.52
CA VAL A 144 7.12 7.77 10.22
C VAL A 144 5.64 7.60 9.86
N LEU A 145 5.33 7.45 8.58
CA LEU A 145 3.96 7.24 8.11
C LEU A 145 3.70 5.75 7.89
N LYS A 146 2.67 5.23 8.56
CA LYS A 146 2.11 3.91 8.24
C LYS A 146 1.05 4.12 7.15
N CYS A 147 1.05 3.24 6.17
CA CYS A 147 0.10 3.18 5.06
C CYS A 147 -0.58 1.80 5.06
N GLU A 148 -1.89 1.78 4.91
CA GLU A 148 -2.71 0.57 4.78
C GLU A 148 -3.49 0.65 3.46
N LEU A 149 -3.48 -0.41 2.67
CA LEU A 149 -4.36 -0.59 1.53
C LEU A 149 -5.57 -1.40 1.97
N LYS A 150 -6.76 -0.83 1.81
CA LYS A 150 -8.02 -1.44 2.25
C LYS A 150 -8.92 -1.75 1.08
N ALA A 151 -9.60 -2.88 1.17
CA ALA A 151 -10.70 -3.24 0.29
C ALA A 151 -12.01 -2.59 0.78
N GLN A 152 -13.03 -2.60 -0.07
CA GLN A 152 -14.37 -2.01 0.21
C GLN A 152 -15.01 -2.50 1.52
N ASN A 153 -14.72 -3.74 1.93
CA ASN A 153 -15.22 -4.32 3.18
C ASN A 153 -14.37 -3.94 4.43
N GLY A 154 -13.41 -3.02 4.29
CA GLY A 154 -12.51 -2.59 5.36
C GLY A 154 -11.34 -3.52 5.64
N LYS A 155 -11.25 -4.67 4.96
CA LYS A 155 -10.12 -5.61 5.11
C LYS A 155 -8.82 -4.97 4.62
N ILE A 156 -7.77 -5.09 5.41
CA ILE A 156 -6.41 -4.67 5.04
C ILE A 156 -5.84 -5.72 4.07
N ILE A 157 -5.46 -5.29 2.88
CA ILE A 157 -4.87 -6.10 1.81
C ILE A 157 -3.35 -5.93 1.74
N GLY A 158 -2.84 -4.78 2.19
CA GLY A 158 -1.42 -4.51 2.27
C GLY A 158 -1.10 -3.43 3.29
N GLU A 159 0.12 -3.45 3.80
CA GLU A 159 0.64 -2.45 4.73
C GLU A 159 2.04 -2.01 4.29
N GLY A 160 2.39 -0.77 4.60
CA GLY A 160 3.71 -0.21 4.36
C GLY A 160 4.07 0.84 5.39
N ILE A 161 5.37 1.05 5.60
CA ILE A 161 5.88 2.09 6.49
C ILE A 161 6.94 2.88 5.74
N GLY A 162 6.79 4.20 5.71
CA GLY A 162 7.78 5.11 5.18
C GLY A 162 8.29 6.02 6.30
N ALA A 163 9.61 6.22 6.36
CA ALA A 163 10.22 7.14 7.32
C ALA A 163 11.10 8.15 6.59
N ARG A 164 11.03 9.41 7.03
CA ARG A 164 11.99 10.45 6.63
C ARG A 164 12.45 11.21 7.87
N GLN A 165 13.75 11.48 7.92
CA GLN A 165 14.33 12.38 8.91
C GLN A 165 14.28 13.80 8.37
N HIS A 166 13.99 14.74 9.27
CA HIS A 166 14.04 16.16 8.99
C HIS A 166 15.30 16.75 9.63
N THR A 167 16.21 17.27 8.81
CA THR A 167 17.27 18.16 9.27
C THR A 167 16.76 19.61 9.23
N PRO A 168 16.91 20.40 10.31
CA PRO A 168 16.51 21.81 10.33
C PRO A 168 17.12 22.57 9.14
N GLY A 169 16.28 23.20 8.30
CA GLY A 169 16.71 24.00 7.13
C GLY A 169 16.17 23.56 5.75
N GLN A 170 15.52 22.39 5.62
CA GLN A 170 15.08 21.86 4.31
C GLN A 170 13.65 22.23 3.85
N LEU A 171 12.83 22.88 4.68
CA LEU A 171 11.44 23.20 4.33
C LEU A 171 11.29 24.42 3.41
N GLU A 172 12.29 25.32 3.36
CA GLU A 172 12.23 26.52 2.50
C GLU A 172 12.38 26.20 1.00
N SER A 173 12.85 25.01 0.62
CA SER A 173 13.04 24.63 -0.79
C SER A 173 11.93 23.75 -1.37
N GLN A 174 11.02 23.21 -0.54
CA GLN A 174 9.96 22.31 -1.00
C GLN A 174 8.58 22.98 -1.20
N PHE A 175 8.44 24.25 -0.78
CA PHE A 175 7.25 25.08 -0.97
C PHE A 175 7.58 26.43 -1.61
N LYS A 176 8.57 26.47 -2.51
CA LYS A 176 8.65 27.59 -3.46
C LYS A 176 7.61 27.35 -4.56
N PRO A 177 6.73 28.32 -4.86
CA PRO A 177 5.75 28.22 -5.94
C PRO A 177 6.43 28.07 -7.31
#